data_AF-A0A1M5GIJ8-F1
#
_entry.id   AF-A0A1M5GIJ8-F1
#
_cell.length_a   1.000
_cell.length_b   1.000
_cell.length_c   1.000
_cell.angle_alpha   90.00
_cell.angle_beta   90.00
_cell.angle_gamma   90.00
#
_symmetry.space_group_name_H-M   'P 1'
#
loop_
_entity.id
_entity.type
_entity.pdbx_description
1 polymer ?
#
loop_
_entity_poly.entity_id
_entity_poly.type
_entity_poly.pdbx_seq_one_letter_code
_entity_poly.pdbx_strand_id
1 'polypeptide(L)'
;MDKVGSGRTPIFTILSLFLASALIIQCNTQTNDSQDQETEQQEQATQKAREDTPELADAMGQLQYYTHKYALALEAENHELATFYFHEVRAAADGIKENIPGYEGYDIARFMRLFLDPTIEPVETALANRDWEEARQKTIEMVNSCNSCHNATSHGFVKVTPGFSDNPYNQDFSAPE
;
A
#
# COMPACT_ATOMS: atom_id res chain seq x y z
N MET A 1 15.63 90.83 30.88
CA MET A 1 15.13 89.48 31.23
C MET A 1 13.73 89.34 30.68
N ASP A 2 13.39 88.11 30.29
CA ASP A 2 12.08 87.60 29.86
C ASP A 2 11.73 87.73 28.36
N LYS A 3 11.72 86.57 27.68
CA LYS A 3 10.50 85.97 27.11
C LYS A 3 10.72 84.49 26.79
N VAL A 4 9.91 83.66 27.45
CA VAL A 4 9.74 82.21 27.23
C VAL A 4 8.89 82.00 25.96
N GLY A 5 9.39 81.15 25.04
CA GLY A 5 8.65 80.68 23.86
C GLY A 5 8.05 79.30 24.12
N SER A 6 6.71 79.23 24.10
CA SER A 6 5.91 78.00 24.29
C SER A 6 5.77 77.23 22.97
N GLY A 7 6.39 76.05 22.87
CA GLY A 7 6.19 75.09 21.78
C GLY A 7 4.99 74.18 22.05
N ARG A 8 3.89 74.38 21.32
CA ARG A 8 2.76 73.45 21.24
C ARG A 8 2.88 72.63 19.96
N THR A 9 3.39 71.41 20.06
CA THR A 9 3.28 70.40 19.00
C THR A 9 1.94 69.67 19.12
N PRO A 10 1.25 69.36 17.99
CA PRO A 10 -0.10 68.82 18.03
C PRO A 10 -0.07 67.33 18.36
N ILE A 11 -0.76 66.96 19.45
CA ILE A 11 -0.91 65.59 19.96
C ILE A 11 -1.71 64.67 18.98
N PHE A 12 -2.34 65.24 17.96
CA PHE A 12 -3.21 64.52 17.02
C PHE A 12 -2.49 63.62 16.00
N THR A 13 -1.19 63.77 15.77
CA THR A 13 -0.46 63.00 14.74
C THR A 13 0.05 61.64 15.21
N ILE A 14 0.12 61.40 16.53
CA ILE A 14 0.60 60.12 17.08
C ILE A 14 -0.53 59.08 17.16
N LEU A 15 -1.78 59.51 17.33
CA LEU A 15 -2.93 58.61 17.48
C LEU A 15 -3.35 57.95 16.15
N SER A 16 -3.10 58.59 15.00
CA SER A 16 -3.41 58.06 13.66
C SER A 16 -2.39 57.02 13.16
N LEU A 17 -1.16 57.00 13.69
CA LEU A 17 -0.14 55.99 13.34
C LEU A 17 -0.35 54.65 14.07
N PHE A 18 -0.96 54.68 15.26
CA PHE A 18 -1.28 53.48 16.06
C PHE A 18 -2.51 52.71 15.55
N LEU A 19 -3.50 53.40 14.96
CA LEU A 19 -4.69 52.74 14.39
C LEU A 19 -4.36 51.96 13.10
N ALA A 20 -3.41 52.46 12.29
CA ALA A 20 -2.97 51.80 11.06
C ALA A 20 -2.12 50.55 11.32
N SER A 21 -1.39 50.50 12.43
CA SER A 21 -0.54 49.36 12.80
C SER A 21 -1.33 48.21 13.43
N ALA A 22 -2.46 48.47 14.10
CA ALA A 22 -3.33 47.43 14.63
C ALA A 22 -4.08 46.65 13.52
N LEU A 23 -4.48 47.31 12.43
CA LEU A 23 -5.15 46.69 11.28
C LEU A 23 -4.25 45.70 10.51
N ILE A 24 -2.93 45.92 10.48
CA ILE A 24 -1.98 45.01 9.81
C ILE A 24 -1.78 43.72 10.63
N ILE A 25 -1.85 43.80 11.96
CA ILE A 25 -1.66 42.66 12.86
C ILE A 25 -2.84 41.67 12.79
N GLN A 26 -4.07 42.17 12.57
CA GLN A 26 -5.28 41.33 12.46
C GLN A 26 -5.38 40.55 11.13
N CYS A 27 -4.83 41.06 10.03
CA CYS A 27 -4.74 40.28 8.79
C CYS A 27 -3.73 39.14 8.87
N ASN A 28 -2.64 39.31 9.64
CA ASN A 28 -1.57 38.30 9.71
C ASN A 28 -1.89 37.14 10.67
N THR A 29 -2.88 37.30 11.55
CA THR A 29 -3.33 36.26 12.48
C THR A 29 -4.38 35.34 11.85
N GLN A 30 -5.22 35.85 10.94
CA GLN A 30 -6.20 35.04 10.19
C GLN A 30 -5.55 34.03 9.22
N THR A 31 -4.39 34.38 8.65
CA THR A 31 -3.68 33.49 7.72
C THR A 31 -2.99 32.32 8.40
N ASN A 32 -2.51 32.49 9.63
CA ASN A 32 -1.82 31.43 10.37
C ASN A 32 -2.81 30.37 10.91
N ASP A 33 -3.94 30.79 11.48
CA ASP A 33 -4.97 29.84 11.98
C ASP A 33 -5.54 28.94 10.88
N SER A 34 -5.67 29.46 9.65
CA SER A 34 -6.20 28.70 8.51
C SER A 34 -5.20 27.64 8.00
N GLN A 35 -3.90 27.94 8.03
CA GLN A 35 -2.84 27.02 7.60
C GLN A 35 -2.57 25.91 8.63
N ASP A 36 -2.66 26.22 9.92
CA ASP A 36 -2.51 25.23 10.99
C ASP A 36 -3.70 24.25 10.99
N GLN A 37 -4.93 24.74 10.76
CA GLN A 37 -6.13 23.90 10.67
C GLN A 37 -6.15 22.98 9.44
N GLU A 38 -5.68 23.43 8.27
CA GLU A 38 -5.55 22.60 7.07
C GLU A 38 -4.49 21.50 7.26
N THR A 39 -3.40 21.80 7.96
CA THR A 39 -2.31 20.84 8.25
C THR A 39 -2.77 19.75 9.22
N GLU A 40 -3.48 20.11 10.30
CA GLU A 40 -4.03 19.15 11.26
C GLU A 40 -5.10 18.23 10.64
N GLN A 41 -5.96 18.78 9.76
CA GLN A 41 -6.95 17.98 9.03
C GLN A 41 -6.31 17.00 8.04
N GLN A 42 -5.22 17.41 7.39
CA GLN A 42 -4.48 16.55 6.47
C GLN A 42 -3.71 15.44 7.20
N GLU A 43 -3.14 15.71 8.39
CA GLU A 43 -2.52 14.69 9.23
C GLU A 43 -3.55 13.70 9.77
N GLN A 44 -4.70 14.16 10.27
CA GLN A 44 -5.77 13.29 10.76
C GLN A 44 -6.37 12.42 9.65
N ALA A 45 -6.59 12.97 8.46
CA ALA A 45 -7.06 12.20 7.30
C ALA A 45 -6.03 11.15 6.87
N THR A 46 -4.73 11.48 6.93
CA THR A 46 -3.63 10.54 6.65
C THR A 46 -3.54 9.44 7.71
N GLN A 47 -3.72 9.77 8.99
CA GLN A 47 -3.72 8.80 10.09
C GLN A 47 -4.91 7.85 9.98
N LYS A 48 -6.11 8.37 9.75
CA LYS A 48 -7.32 7.57 9.55
C LYS A 48 -7.18 6.65 8.32
N ALA A 49 -6.62 7.15 7.22
CA ALA A 49 -6.34 6.32 6.05
C ALA A 49 -5.35 5.18 6.35
N ARG A 50 -4.38 5.39 7.26
CA ARG A 50 -3.45 4.33 7.70
C ARG A 50 -4.15 3.31 8.59
N GLU A 51 -5.01 3.73 9.51
CA GLU A 51 -5.79 2.81 10.36
C GLU A 51 -6.81 1.98 9.55
N ASP A 52 -7.40 2.57 8.52
CA ASP A 52 -8.37 1.90 7.64
C ASP A 52 -7.69 0.99 6.59
N THR A 53 -6.37 1.09 6.38
CA THR A 53 -5.64 0.22 5.42
C THR A 53 -5.43 -1.16 6.05
N PRO A 54 -5.87 -2.26 5.38
CA PRO A 54 -5.63 -3.59 5.89
C PRO A 54 -4.14 -3.90 6.05
N GLU A 55 -3.81 -4.71 7.06
CA GLU A 55 -2.44 -5.17 7.31
C GLU A 55 -1.91 -6.00 6.12
N LEU A 56 -0.78 -5.57 5.55
CA LEU A 56 -0.21 -6.22 4.36
C LEU A 56 0.25 -7.65 4.67
N ALA A 57 0.74 -7.89 5.89
CA ALA A 57 1.19 -9.21 6.30
C ALA A 57 0.06 -10.25 6.27
N ASP A 58 -1.16 -9.87 6.69
CA ASP A 58 -2.33 -10.74 6.66
C ASP A 58 -2.74 -11.05 5.22
N ALA A 59 -2.78 -10.03 4.36
CA ALA A 59 -3.15 -10.19 2.96
C ALA A 59 -2.12 -11.04 2.18
N MET A 60 -0.83 -10.83 2.42
CA MET A 60 0.25 -11.65 1.86
C MET A 60 0.22 -13.08 2.40
N GLY A 61 -0.12 -13.27 3.68
CA GLY A 61 -0.35 -14.59 4.26
C GLY A 61 -1.49 -15.34 3.57
N GLN A 62 -2.58 -14.66 3.26
CA GLN A 62 -3.71 -15.23 2.52
C GLN A 62 -3.33 -15.60 1.07
N LEU A 63 -2.58 -14.73 0.38
CA LEU A 63 -2.04 -15.03 -0.94
C LEU A 63 -1.14 -16.28 -0.91
N GLN A 64 -0.20 -16.34 0.05
CA GLN A 64 0.68 -17.50 0.22
C GLN A 64 -0.10 -18.77 0.53
N TYR A 65 -1.15 -18.69 1.36
CA TYR A 65 -2.03 -19.82 1.66
C TYR A 65 -2.68 -20.38 0.39
N TYR A 66 -3.26 -19.53 -0.45
CA TYR A 66 -3.87 -19.99 -1.70
C TYR A 66 -2.83 -20.50 -2.68
N THR A 67 -1.65 -19.88 -2.78
CA THR A 67 -0.56 -20.35 -3.63
C THR A 67 -0.09 -21.74 -3.23
N HIS A 68 0.03 -22.02 -1.93
CA HIS A 68 0.44 -23.35 -1.46
C HIS A 68 -0.62 -24.42 -1.77
N LYS A 69 -1.91 -24.10 -1.53
CA LYS A 69 -2.99 -25.01 -1.88
C LYS A 69 -3.09 -25.28 -3.37
N TYR A 70 -2.87 -24.25 -4.19
CA TYR A 70 -2.73 -24.41 -5.64
C TYR A 70 -1.58 -25.35 -5.99
N ALA A 71 -0.39 -25.15 -5.42
CA ALA A 71 0.78 -25.99 -5.71
C ALA A 71 0.57 -27.47 -5.33
N LEU A 72 -0.09 -27.74 -4.20
CA LEU A 72 -0.44 -29.10 -3.80
C LEU A 72 -1.45 -29.74 -4.75
N ALA A 73 -2.46 -28.98 -5.20
CA ALA A 73 -3.43 -29.46 -6.19
C ALA A 73 -2.77 -29.73 -7.56
N LEU A 74 -1.81 -28.87 -7.93
CA LEU A 74 -1.04 -29.02 -9.17
C LEU A 74 -0.16 -30.28 -9.14
N GLU A 75 0.58 -30.50 -8.05
CA GLU A 75 1.43 -31.70 -7.92
C GLU A 75 0.59 -32.99 -7.90
N ALA A 76 -0.63 -32.93 -7.38
CA ALA A 76 -1.57 -34.04 -7.40
C ALA A 76 -2.33 -34.20 -8.74
N GLU A 77 -2.01 -33.39 -9.76
CA GLU A 77 -2.68 -33.33 -11.05
C GLU A 77 -4.22 -33.13 -10.95
N ASN A 78 -4.68 -32.57 -9.84
CA ASN A 78 -6.10 -32.30 -9.60
C ASN A 78 -6.47 -30.99 -10.29
N HIS A 79 -6.81 -31.10 -11.58
CA HIS A 79 -7.10 -29.95 -12.43
C HIS A 79 -8.19 -29.02 -11.84
N GLU A 80 -9.30 -29.58 -11.37
CA GLU A 80 -10.42 -28.78 -10.85
C GLU A 80 -9.99 -27.98 -9.63
N LEU A 81 -9.29 -28.62 -8.68
CA LEU A 81 -8.83 -27.98 -7.47
C LEU A 81 -7.69 -26.99 -7.74
N ALA A 82 -6.80 -27.29 -8.67
CA ALA A 82 -5.73 -26.39 -9.09
C ALA A 82 -6.31 -25.14 -9.77
N THR A 83 -7.28 -25.29 -10.68
CA THR A 83 -7.97 -24.15 -11.30
C THR A 83 -8.70 -23.30 -10.26
N PHE A 84 -9.40 -23.93 -9.31
CA PHE A 84 -10.05 -23.22 -8.21
C PHE A 84 -9.05 -22.40 -7.39
N TYR A 85 -7.98 -23.01 -6.88
CA TYR A 85 -7.03 -22.27 -6.06
C TYR A 85 -6.21 -21.24 -6.84
N PHE A 86 -5.94 -21.48 -8.12
CA PHE A 86 -5.27 -20.46 -8.94
C PHE A 86 -6.17 -19.24 -9.18
N HIS A 87 -7.50 -19.44 -9.28
CA HIS A 87 -8.45 -18.32 -9.26
C HIS A 87 -8.37 -17.53 -7.95
N GLU A 88 -8.33 -18.22 -6.80
CA GLU A 88 -8.20 -17.57 -5.48
C GLU A 88 -6.86 -16.83 -5.32
N VAL A 89 -5.76 -17.35 -5.89
CA VAL A 89 -4.46 -16.64 -5.96
C VAL A 89 -4.61 -15.31 -6.70
N ARG A 90 -5.29 -15.30 -7.86
CA ARG A 90 -5.51 -14.08 -8.64
C ARG A 90 -6.39 -13.09 -7.89
N ALA A 91 -7.50 -13.56 -7.32
CA ALA A 91 -8.41 -12.72 -6.55
C ALA A 91 -7.70 -12.08 -5.34
N ALA A 92 -6.89 -12.83 -4.61
CA ALA A 92 -6.09 -12.30 -3.51
C ALA A 92 -5.05 -11.28 -4.01
N ALA A 93 -4.36 -11.56 -5.11
CA ALA A 93 -3.39 -10.63 -5.68
C ALA A 93 -4.02 -9.31 -6.15
N ASP A 94 -5.19 -9.37 -6.79
CA ASP A 94 -5.95 -8.19 -7.21
C ASP A 94 -6.47 -7.41 -6.00
N GLY A 95 -6.97 -8.12 -4.98
CA GLY A 95 -7.40 -7.52 -3.72
C GLY A 95 -6.29 -6.75 -3.00
N ILE A 96 -5.06 -7.25 -2.99
CA ILE A 96 -3.91 -6.50 -2.44
C ILE A 96 -3.63 -5.23 -3.26
N LYS A 97 -3.61 -5.34 -4.60
CA LYS A 97 -3.35 -4.18 -5.48
C LYS A 97 -4.41 -3.08 -5.32
N GLU A 98 -5.67 -3.46 -5.08
CA GLU A 98 -6.78 -2.53 -4.92
C GLU A 98 -6.83 -1.91 -3.52
N ASN A 99 -6.70 -2.73 -2.48
CA ASN A 99 -6.97 -2.30 -1.11
C ASN A 99 -5.71 -1.87 -0.33
N ILE A 100 -4.52 -2.25 -0.79
CA ILE A 100 -3.24 -1.92 -0.14
C ILE A 100 -2.25 -1.39 -1.21
N PRO A 101 -2.52 -0.23 -1.82
CA PRO A 101 -1.69 0.28 -2.91
C PRO A 101 -0.28 0.67 -2.46
N GLY A 102 -0.09 1.00 -1.17
CA GLY A 102 1.23 1.27 -0.59
C GLY A 102 1.32 0.86 0.87
N TYR A 103 2.52 0.52 1.32
CA TYR A 103 2.79 0.05 2.68
C TYR A 103 4.24 0.36 3.05
N GLU A 104 4.48 0.92 4.23
CA GLU A 104 5.82 1.27 4.75
C GLU A 104 6.72 2.06 3.77
N GLY A 105 6.12 2.95 2.98
CA GLY A 105 6.85 3.77 1.99
C GLY A 105 7.14 3.08 0.66
N TYR A 106 6.66 1.84 0.46
CA TYR A 106 6.71 1.14 -0.81
C TYR A 106 5.38 1.22 -1.56
N ASP A 107 5.45 1.32 -2.88
CA ASP A 107 4.31 1.25 -3.80
C ASP A 107 4.03 -0.22 -4.15
N ILE A 108 3.26 -0.87 -3.28
CA ILE A 108 2.96 -2.29 -3.33
C ILE A 108 2.21 -2.65 -4.61
N ALA A 109 1.18 -1.88 -4.97
CA ALA A 109 0.39 -2.17 -6.16
C ALA A 109 1.24 -2.07 -7.44
N ARG A 110 2.13 -1.09 -7.54
CA ARG A 110 3.05 -1.00 -8.69
C ARG A 110 4.05 -2.15 -8.70
N PHE A 111 4.59 -2.55 -7.54
CA PHE A 111 5.50 -3.68 -7.48
C PHE A 111 4.83 -5.00 -7.83
N MET A 112 3.61 -5.25 -7.39
CA MET A 112 2.85 -6.44 -7.80
C MET A 112 2.60 -6.45 -9.31
N ARG A 113 2.22 -5.31 -9.91
CA ARG A 113 2.11 -5.19 -11.37
C ARG A 113 3.42 -5.44 -12.11
N LEU A 114 4.55 -5.02 -11.52
CA LEU A 114 5.86 -5.17 -12.14
C LEU A 114 6.42 -6.60 -12.04
N PHE A 115 6.25 -7.24 -10.88
CA PHE A 115 6.86 -8.54 -10.59
C PHE A 115 5.90 -9.71 -10.80
N LEU A 116 4.67 -9.63 -10.27
CA LEU A 116 3.74 -10.75 -10.22
C LEU A 116 2.89 -10.88 -11.48
N ASP A 117 2.25 -9.79 -11.93
CA ASP A 117 1.28 -9.84 -13.04
C ASP A 117 1.83 -10.52 -14.32
N PRO A 118 3.09 -10.31 -14.75
CA PRO A 118 3.64 -10.99 -15.93
C PRO A 118 3.73 -12.51 -15.82
N THR A 119 3.59 -13.07 -14.62
CA THR A 119 3.71 -14.51 -14.35
C THR A 119 2.36 -15.23 -14.30
N ILE A 120 1.25 -14.49 -14.19
CA ILE A 120 -0.09 -15.06 -14.01
C ILE A 120 -0.57 -15.80 -15.28
N GLU A 121 -0.55 -15.12 -16.43
CA GLU A 121 -1.03 -15.69 -17.69
C GLU A 121 -0.24 -16.95 -18.14
N PRO A 122 1.10 -17.01 -18.02
CA PRO A 122 1.86 -18.23 -18.28
C PRO A 122 1.41 -19.43 -17.42
N VAL A 123 1.16 -19.22 -16.13
CA VAL A 123 0.67 -20.30 -15.24
C VAL A 123 -0.74 -20.72 -15.64
N GLU A 124 -1.64 -19.76 -15.86
CA GLU A 124 -3.03 -20.02 -16.25
C GLU A 124 -3.11 -20.82 -17.57
N THR A 125 -2.29 -20.44 -18.55
CA THR A 125 -2.24 -21.09 -19.86
C THR A 125 -1.76 -22.53 -19.74
N ALA A 126 -0.66 -22.77 -19.02
CA ALA A 126 -0.14 -24.12 -18.82
C ALA A 126 -1.13 -25.02 -18.07
N LEU A 127 -1.76 -24.47 -17.02
CA LEU A 127 -2.79 -25.17 -16.25
C LEU A 127 -4.02 -25.50 -17.11
N ALA A 128 -4.50 -24.57 -17.92
CA ALA A 128 -5.64 -24.78 -18.82
C ALA A 128 -5.36 -25.86 -19.88
N ASN A 129 -4.11 -25.93 -20.36
CA ASN A 129 -3.66 -26.95 -21.30
C ASN A 129 -3.37 -28.30 -20.64
N ARG A 130 -3.42 -28.39 -19.30
CA ARG A 130 -3.03 -29.57 -18.51
C ARG A 130 -1.59 -30.02 -18.80
N ASP A 131 -0.73 -29.06 -19.14
CA ASP A 131 0.71 -29.30 -19.23
C ASP A 131 1.30 -29.18 -17.82
N TRP A 132 1.31 -30.29 -17.09
CA TRP A 132 1.68 -30.30 -15.68
C TRP A 132 3.12 -29.87 -15.43
N GLU A 133 4.04 -30.28 -16.30
CA GLU A 133 5.45 -29.91 -16.19
C GLU A 133 5.63 -28.41 -16.49
N GLU A 134 4.99 -27.89 -17.54
CA GLU A 134 5.03 -26.46 -17.83
C GLU A 134 4.37 -25.65 -16.70
N ALA A 135 3.20 -26.07 -16.21
CA ALA A 135 2.50 -25.38 -15.14
C ALA A 135 3.33 -25.37 -13.84
N ARG A 136 4.03 -26.46 -13.54
CA ARG A 136 4.96 -26.55 -12.41
C ARG A 136 6.13 -25.59 -12.57
N GLN A 137 6.75 -25.56 -13.74
CA GLN A 137 7.85 -24.64 -14.05
C GLN A 137 7.40 -23.17 -13.98
N LYS A 138 6.24 -22.82 -14.53
CA LYS A 138 5.66 -21.47 -14.45
C LYS A 138 5.30 -21.07 -13.03
N THR A 139 4.85 -22.03 -12.21
CA THR A 139 4.60 -21.79 -10.78
C THR A 139 5.89 -21.46 -10.03
N ILE A 140 7.00 -22.13 -10.34
CA ILE A 140 8.31 -21.79 -9.77
C ILE A 140 8.74 -20.37 -10.16
N GLU A 141 8.55 -19.99 -11.43
CA GLU A 141 8.84 -18.63 -11.92
C GLU A 141 7.99 -17.58 -11.19
N MET A 142 6.69 -17.82 -11.02
CA MET A 142 5.79 -16.97 -10.24
C MET A 142 6.26 -16.82 -8.79
N VAL A 143 6.60 -17.90 -8.11
CA VAL A 143 7.07 -17.86 -6.70
C VAL A 143 8.41 -17.12 -6.58
N ASN A 144 9.29 -17.25 -7.58
CA ASN A 144 10.53 -16.47 -7.63
C ASN A 144 10.24 -14.96 -7.82
N SER A 145 9.16 -14.58 -8.50
CA SER A 145 8.74 -13.19 -8.60
C SER A 145 8.28 -12.61 -7.26
N CYS A 146 7.59 -13.40 -6.42
CA CYS A 146 7.24 -13.01 -5.04
C CYS A 146 8.51 -12.65 -4.25
N ASN A 147 9.51 -13.55 -4.29
CA ASN A 147 10.80 -13.34 -3.64
C ASN A 147 11.55 -12.11 -4.21
N SER A 148 11.38 -11.79 -5.49
CA SER A 148 12.00 -10.61 -6.12
C SER A 148 11.40 -9.31 -5.59
N CYS A 149 10.06 -9.26 -5.43
CA CYS A 149 9.36 -8.16 -4.79
C CYS A 149 9.76 -8.00 -3.31
N HIS A 150 9.85 -9.11 -2.56
CA HIS A 150 10.27 -9.09 -1.16
C HIS A 150 11.69 -8.52 -1.00
N ASN A 151 12.63 -8.90 -1.88
CA ASN A 151 13.97 -8.31 -1.88
C ASN A 151 13.94 -6.81 -2.23
N ALA A 152 13.14 -6.39 -3.22
CA ALA A 152 13.02 -4.99 -3.62
C ALA A 152 12.40 -4.08 -2.54
N THR A 153 11.64 -4.67 -1.61
CA THR A 153 10.97 -3.98 -0.49
C THR A 153 11.71 -4.15 0.85
N SER A 154 12.98 -4.59 0.84
CA SER A 154 13.78 -4.85 2.06
C SER A 154 13.25 -5.96 2.98
N HIS A 155 12.35 -6.81 2.47
CA HIS A 155 11.76 -7.96 3.14
C HIS A 155 12.34 -9.29 2.63
N GLY A 156 13.57 -9.29 2.07
CA GLY A 156 14.19 -10.47 1.46
C GLY A 156 14.38 -11.67 2.39
N PHE A 157 14.25 -11.48 3.71
CA PHE A 157 14.23 -12.56 4.70
C PHE A 157 12.91 -13.36 4.69
N VAL A 158 11.82 -12.80 4.16
CA VAL A 158 10.55 -13.50 3.92
C VAL A 158 10.68 -14.28 2.61
N LYS A 159 11.29 -15.46 2.69
CA LYS A 159 11.53 -16.32 1.53
C LYS A 159 10.41 -17.34 1.36
N VAL A 160 9.71 -17.27 0.24
CA VAL A 160 8.67 -18.25 -0.14
C VAL A 160 9.26 -19.38 -0.98
N THR A 161 8.67 -20.56 -0.86
CA THR A 161 9.02 -21.76 -1.64
C THR A 161 7.79 -22.26 -2.42
N PRO A 162 7.96 -23.01 -3.52
CA PRO A 162 6.83 -23.43 -4.35
C PRO A 162 5.79 -24.31 -3.64
N GLY A 163 6.18 -25.09 -2.63
CA GLY A 163 5.21 -25.85 -1.81
C GLY A 163 4.54 -27.01 -2.54
N PHE A 164 5.28 -27.73 -3.39
CA PHE A 164 4.75 -28.90 -4.10
C PHE A 164 4.61 -30.15 -3.22
N SER A 165 5.24 -30.18 -2.04
CA SER A 165 5.24 -31.33 -1.13
C SER A 165 4.69 -30.98 0.24
N ASP A 166 4.45 -32.02 1.05
CA ASP A 166 4.16 -31.92 2.49
C ASP A 166 2.85 -31.20 2.82
N ASN A 167 1.73 -31.74 2.33
CA ASN A 167 0.38 -31.23 2.63
C ASN A 167 0.13 -31.09 4.16
N PRO A 168 0.09 -29.86 4.71
CA PRO A 168 -0.19 -29.63 6.12
C PRO A 168 -1.69 -29.43 6.39
N TYR A 169 -2.52 -29.44 5.36
CA TYR A 169 -3.93 -29.11 5.44
C TYR A 169 -4.77 -30.36 5.69
N ASN A 170 -5.88 -30.17 6.40
CA ASN A 170 -6.94 -31.16 6.55
C ASN A 170 -7.82 -31.26 5.28
N GLN A 171 -7.18 -31.38 4.12
CA GLN A 171 -7.82 -31.42 2.82
C GLN A 171 -7.12 -32.47 1.95
N ASP A 172 -7.93 -33.23 1.20
CA ASP A 172 -7.43 -34.13 0.17
C ASP A 172 -7.22 -33.36 -1.14
N PHE A 173 -6.07 -33.58 -1.77
CA PHE A 173 -5.68 -32.93 -3.01
C PHE A 173 -5.64 -33.90 -4.19
N SER A 174 -5.83 -35.21 -3.98
CA SER A 174 -5.80 -36.18 -5.08
C SER A 174 -6.79 -35.82 -6.18
N ALA A 175 -6.42 -36.03 -7.44
CA ALA A 175 -7.35 -35.92 -8.55
C ALA A 175 -8.57 -36.86 -8.34
N PRO A 176 -9.79 -36.44 -8.71
CA PRO A 176 -10.95 -37.32 -8.68
C PRO A 176 -10.75 -38.54 -9.59
N GLU A 177 -11.27 -39.70 -9.17
CA GLU A 177 -11.26 -40.96 -9.94
C GLU A 177 -12.09 -40.88 -11.24
#